data_AF-A0A9P5YLK2-F1
#
_entry.id   AF-A0A9P5YLK2-F1
#
_cell.length_a   1.000
_cell.length_b   1.000
_cell.length_c   1.000
_cell.angle_alpha   90.00
_cell.angle_beta   90.00
_cell.angle_gamma   90.00
#
_symmetry.space_group_name_H-M   'P 1'
#
loop_
_entity.id
_entity.type
_entity.pdbx_description
1 polymer ?
#
loop_
_entity_poly.entity_id
_entity_poly.type
_entity_poly.pdbx_seq_one_letter_code
_entity_poly.pdbx_strand_id
1 'polypeptide(L)'
;MTASTFYVAEAEARGTLADGFQWDMQDITKGKNGTLVPTVPYFQRPGEEKTWAGAGGVLSSARDLATWVSMLLNKGRHPYTNQTIIPEEVIDHVAYGRSVSHGKPEFPELSPKVYGAGQWRYSYQSHDIIEHGGNNPGYKTQVARFPDDNLAVITLSNDANGGFIIEAVKFRIADELLGLKELDWNDRYEKQWNEYIDKAQQLAPRPSLPNPPTLPFAALAEATYTHPTYGILQPCAVPETIDKPLPSRSAHKECKEHLKSWTVQRIITTLDFSAPSFIIPWKRTFATHIRLTHFSGNVFNATILWSNADVRAREGFSQDGDLLIGFDEHFEVEWVNGEGEEEGLAFKGGFWGKEGLDSRSPTGKGKESAEVWFAKL
;
A
#
# COMPACT_ATOMS: atom_id res chain seq x y z
N MET A 1 -6.08 23.51 -16.99
CA MET A 1 -6.34 22.38 -16.09
C MET A 1 -7.22 22.88 -14.94
N THR A 2 -8.54 22.91 -15.13
CA THR A 2 -9.48 23.58 -14.19
C THR A 2 -10.08 22.62 -13.15
N ALA A 3 -9.97 21.32 -13.37
CA ALA A 3 -10.39 20.25 -12.48
C ALA A 3 -9.23 19.66 -11.66
N SER A 4 -7.97 19.98 -11.96
CA SER A 4 -6.84 19.58 -11.13
C SER A 4 -6.77 20.39 -9.83
N THR A 5 -6.52 19.73 -8.70
CA THR A 5 -6.30 20.38 -7.40
C THR A 5 -5.50 19.46 -6.48
N PHE A 6 -4.86 20.03 -5.47
CA PHE A 6 -4.32 19.27 -4.33
C PHE A 6 -5.31 19.22 -3.16
N TYR A 7 -6.35 20.05 -3.16
CA TYR A 7 -7.27 20.22 -2.04
C TYR A 7 -8.47 19.29 -2.15
N VAL A 8 -8.60 18.37 -1.20
CA VAL A 8 -9.70 17.38 -1.17
C VAL A 8 -11.05 18.07 -1.10
N ALA A 9 -11.19 19.09 -0.24
CA ALA A 9 -12.42 19.84 -0.07
C ALA A 9 -12.89 20.50 -1.38
N GLU A 10 -11.96 21.01 -2.21
CA GLU A 10 -12.33 21.58 -3.52
C GLU A 10 -12.80 20.50 -4.50
N ALA A 11 -12.16 19.33 -4.50
CA ALA A 11 -12.56 18.23 -5.36
C ALA A 11 -13.93 17.66 -4.97
N GLU A 12 -14.19 17.47 -3.67
CA GLU A 12 -15.48 17.02 -3.13
C GLU A 12 -16.59 18.05 -3.42
N ALA A 13 -16.34 19.35 -3.19
CA ALA A 13 -17.32 20.41 -3.41
C ALA A 13 -17.78 20.54 -4.88
N ARG A 14 -16.97 20.06 -5.85
CA ARG A 14 -17.36 20.04 -7.26
C ARG A 14 -18.42 18.98 -7.58
N GLY A 15 -18.58 17.95 -6.75
CA GLY A 15 -19.57 16.89 -6.94
C GLY A 15 -19.31 15.98 -8.14
N THR A 16 -18.11 16.03 -8.73
CA THR A 16 -17.70 15.21 -9.89
C THR A 16 -16.52 14.29 -9.59
N LEU A 17 -16.10 14.20 -8.32
CA LEU A 17 -15.07 13.25 -7.90
C LEU A 17 -15.67 11.84 -7.96
N ALA A 18 -15.06 10.94 -8.73
CA ALA A 18 -15.48 9.54 -8.77
C ALA A 18 -15.11 8.87 -7.45
N ASP A 19 -16.00 8.07 -6.87
CA ASP A 19 -15.65 7.22 -5.73
C ASP A 19 -14.67 6.13 -6.16
N GLY A 20 -13.66 5.88 -5.34
CA GLY A 20 -12.76 4.73 -5.45
C GLY A 20 -13.37 3.50 -4.79
N PHE A 21 -13.03 2.30 -5.24
CA PHE A 21 -13.58 1.05 -4.71
C PHE A 21 -12.48 0.14 -4.18
N GLN A 22 -12.72 -0.45 -3.01
CA GLN A 22 -11.78 -1.35 -2.33
C GLN A 22 -12.50 -2.61 -1.84
N TRP A 23 -11.73 -3.69 -1.70
CA TRP A 23 -12.23 -4.99 -1.27
C TRP A 23 -12.17 -5.10 0.26
N ASP A 24 -13.27 -4.78 0.92
CA ASP A 24 -13.45 -4.91 2.36
C ASP A 24 -13.25 -6.36 2.81
N MET A 25 -12.44 -6.56 3.86
CA MET A 25 -12.20 -7.86 4.48
C MET A 25 -11.63 -8.93 3.53
N GLN A 26 -10.97 -8.51 2.44
CA GLN A 26 -10.23 -9.39 1.56
C GLN A 26 -8.97 -9.93 2.26
N ASP A 27 -8.72 -11.22 2.11
CA ASP A 27 -7.51 -11.91 2.58
C ASP A 27 -7.14 -12.98 1.55
N ILE A 28 -6.32 -12.59 0.58
CA ILE A 28 -5.92 -13.48 -0.53
C ILE A 28 -5.11 -14.68 -0.05
N THR A 29 -4.40 -14.53 1.08
CA THR A 29 -3.59 -15.61 1.68
C THR A 29 -4.43 -16.75 2.21
N LYS A 30 -5.72 -16.48 2.47
CA LYS A 30 -6.73 -17.47 2.88
C LYS A 30 -7.79 -17.71 1.82
N GLY A 31 -7.62 -17.21 0.61
CA GLY A 31 -8.61 -17.31 -0.47
C GLY A 31 -9.94 -16.60 -0.16
N LYS A 32 -9.92 -15.56 0.69
CA LYS A 32 -11.12 -14.77 1.01
C LYS A 32 -11.19 -13.56 0.08
N ASN A 33 -12.23 -13.52 -0.76
CA ASN A 33 -12.38 -12.47 -1.77
C ASN A 33 -12.78 -11.10 -1.20
N GLY A 34 -13.42 -11.05 -0.03
CA GLY A 34 -13.96 -9.81 0.54
C GLY A 34 -15.21 -9.30 -0.20
N THR A 35 -15.59 -8.05 0.08
CA THR A 35 -16.71 -7.36 -0.59
C THR A 35 -16.24 -6.04 -1.18
N LEU A 36 -16.52 -5.78 -2.45
CA LEU A 36 -16.20 -4.50 -3.08
C LEU A 36 -17.13 -3.40 -2.53
N VAL A 37 -16.55 -2.39 -1.88
CA VAL A 37 -17.29 -1.26 -1.31
C VAL A 37 -16.61 0.07 -1.68
N PRO A 38 -17.37 1.16 -1.76
CA PRO A 38 -16.81 2.47 -2.06
C PRO A 38 -15.96 3.00 -0.90
N THR A 39 -14.82 3.62 -1.23
CA THR A 39 -13.90 4.29 -0.31
C THR A 39 -14.44 5.68 0.01
N VAL A 40 -15.48 5.70 0.86
CA VAL A 40 -16.17 6.92 1.29
C VAL A 40 -16.00 7.12 2.79
N PRO A 41 -15.66 8.34 3.26
CA PRO A 41 -15.18 9.45 2.44
C PRO A 41 -13.82 9.13 1.80
N TYR A 42 -13.39 9.93 0.82
CA TYR A 42 -12.08 9.76 0.16
C TYR A 42 -10.98 9.59 1.22
N PHE A 43 -10.02 8.69 0.95
CA PHE A 43 -9.09 8.21 1.99
C PHE A 43 -8.26 9.32 2.62
N GLN A 44 -7.96 10.40 1.87
CA GLN A 44 -7.35 11.62 2.41
C GLN A 44 -8.44 12.58 2.86
N ARG A 45 -8.25 13.21 4.01
CA ARG A 45 -9.23 14.20 4.51
C ARG A 45 -8.77 15.64 4.30
N PRO A 46 -9.72 16.59 4.19
CA PRO A 46 -9.40 18.01 4.16
C PRO A 46 -8.44 18.40 5.28
N GLY A 47 -7.32 19.03 4.93
CA GLY A 47 -6.25 19.44 5.84
C GLY A 47 -5.07 18.46 5.94
N GLU A 48 -5.20 17.23 5.44
CA GLU A 48 -4.14 16.20 5.45
C GLU A 48 -3.27 16.22 4.18
N GLU A 49 -3.56 17.12 3.23
CA GLU A 49 -2.95 17.14 1.89
C GLU A 49 -1.44 17.34 1.95
N LYS A 50 -0.95 18.10 2.94
CA LYS A 50 0.48 18.38 3.12
C LYS A 50 1.32 17.13 3.30
N THR A 51 0.75 16.07 3.86
CA THR A 51 1.47 14.81 4.12
C THR A 51 1.83 14.08 2.82
N TRP A 52 1.08 14.31 1.74
CA TRP A 52 1.18 13.53 0.50
C TRP A 52 1.27 14.37 -0.78
N ALA A 53 1.20 15.70 -0.68
CA ALA A 53 1.14 16.61 -1.82
C ALA A 53 2.24 16.34 -2.85
N GLY A 54 3.49 16.10 -2.42
CA GLY A 54 4.59 15.84 -3.33
C GLY A 54 4.58 14.45 -4.00
N ALA A 55 4.03 13.43 -3.34
CA ALA A 55 4.17 12.03 -3.76
C ALA A 55 2.98 11.51 -4.58
N GLY A 56 1.75 11.98 -4.29
CA GLY A 56 0.56 11.46 -4.97
C GLY A 56 -0.75 12.17 -4.59
N GLY A 57 -0.67 13.43 -4.15
CA GLY A 57 -1.82 14.21 -3.67
C GLY A 57 -2.60 14.94 -4.77
N VAL A 58 -2.19 14.87 -6.04
CA VAL A 58 -2.92 15.52 -7.13
C VAL A 58 -4.21 14.77 -7.43
N LEU A 59 -5.34 15.45 -7.35
CA LEU A 59 -6.62 15.04 -7.91
C LEU A 59 -6.77 15.70 -9.28
N SER A 60 -7.22 14.95 -10.29
CA SER A 60 -7.31 15.46 -11.67
C SER A 60 -8.43 14.80 -12.46
N SER A 61 -8.60 15.21 -13.71
CA SER A 61 -9.52 14.61 -14.68
C SER A 61 -8.77 14.19 -15.93
N ALA A 62 -9.34 13.25 -16.70
CA ALA A 62 -8.78 12.84 -17.98
C ALA A 62 -8.56 14.03 -18.93
N ARG A 63 -9.46 15.02 -18.94
CA ARG A 63 -9.33 16.25 -19.75
C ARG A 63 -8.12 17.10 -19.37
N ASP A 64 -7.88 17.26 -18.07
CA ASP A 64 -6.76 18.05 -17.58
C ASP A 64 -5.43 17.32 -17.78
N LEU A 65 -5.41 16.00 -17.53
CA LEU A 65 -4.25 15.16 -17.82
C LEU A 65 -3.92 15.15 -19.32
N ALA A 66 -4.92 15.13 -20.20
CA ALA A 66 -4.71 15.24 -21.64
C ALA A 66 -4.02 16.57 -22.00
N THR A 67 -4.47 17.69 -21.41
CA THR A 67 -3.82 19.00 -21.62
C THR A 67 -2.37 18.99 -21.11
N TRP A 68 -2.12 18.38 -19.95
CA TRP A 68 -0.79 18.27 -19.37
C TRP A 68 0.14 17.42 -20.23
N VAL A 69 -0.28 16.21 -20.62
CA VAL A 69 0.57 15.31 -21.40
C VAL A 69 0.83 15.84 -22.81
N SER A 70 -0.13 16.53 -23.42
CA SER A 70 0.11 17.23 -24.69
C SER A 70 1.13 18.35 -24.56
N MET A 71 1.16 19.05 -23.42
CA MET A 71 2.22 20.04 -23.14
C MET A 71 3.59 19.37 -22.99
N LEU A 72 3.66 18.20 -22.33
CA LEU A 72 4.91 17.42 -22.23
C LEU A 72 5.41 16.95 -23.60
N LEU A 73 4.51 16.40 -24.45
CA LEU A 73 4.83 16.01 -25.82
C LEU A 73 5.26 17.21 -26.68
N ASN A 74 4.65 18.37 -26.47
CA ASN A 74 5.02 19.62 -27.13
C ASN A 74 6.17 20.36 -26.41
N LYS A 75 7.10 19.61 -25.79
CA LYS A 75 8.36 20.12 -25.23
C LYS A 75 8.15 21.28 -24.26
N GLY A 76 7.11 21.18 -23.43
CA GLY A 76 6.81 22.18 -22.41
C GLY A 76 5.87 23.31 -22.84
N ARG A 77 5.42 23.33 -24.10
CA ARG A 77 4.51 24.36 -24.63
C ARG A 77 3.05 23.95 -24.55
N HIS A 78 2.21 24.86 -24.08
CA HIS A 78 0.77 24.63 -23.96
C HIS A 78 0.14 24.31 -25.34
N PRO A 79 -0.68 23.25 -25.47
CA PRO A 79 -1.10 22.72 -26.77
C PRO A 79 -1.96 23.67 -27.62
N TYR A 80 -2.65 24.63 -26.98
CA TYR A 80 -3.57 25.54 -27.69
C TYR A 80 -3.03 26.96 -27.86
N THR A 81 -2.15 27.41 -26.96
CA THR A 81 -1.65 28.80 -26.95
C THR A 81 -0.21 28.89 -27.40
N ASN A 82 0.49 27.75 -27.51
CA ASN A 82 1.90 27.64 -27.83
C ASN A 82 2.84 28.39 -26.85
N GLN A 83 2.31 28.85 -25.71
CA GLN A 83 3.10 29.46 -24.65
C GLN A 83 3.97 28.40 -23.98
N THR A 84 5.26 28.67 -23.83
CA THR A 84 6.16 27.82 -23.02
C THR A 84 5.76 27.92 -21.55
N ILE A 85 5.31 26.81 -20.97
CA ILE A 85 4.95 26.69 -19.55
C ILE A 85 6.13 26.13 -18.76
N ILE A 86 6.79 25.11 -19.33
CA ILE A 86 7.99 24.50 -18.79
C ILE A 86 9.07 24.60 -19.88
N PRO A 87 10.31 25.03 -19.57
CA PRO A 87 11.38 25.00 -20.55
C PRO A 87 11.67 23.57 -21.03
N GLU A 88 11.98 23.40 -22.32
CA GLU A 88 12.23 22.08 -22.92
C GLU A 88 13.35 21.33 -22.19
N GLU A 89 14.41 22.04 -21.79
CA GLU A 89 15.54 21.47 -21.06
C GLU A 89 15.13 20.87 -19.70
N VAL A 90 14.06 21.39 -19.07
CA VAL A 90 13.53 20.83 -17.82
C VAL A 90 12.76 19.55 -18.09
N ILE A 91 11.98 19.49 -19.17
CA ILE A 91 11.25 18.28 -19.59
C ILE A 91 12.23 17.13 -19.85
N ASP A 92 13.31 17.43 -20.57
CA ASP A 92 14.35 16.44 -20.86
C ASP A 92 15.10 16.02 -19.59
N HIS A 93 15.42 16.98 -18.71
CA HIS A 93 16.15 16.70 -17.48
C HIS A 93 15.38 15.76 -16.54
N VAL A 94 14.06 15.95 -16.38
CA VAL A 94 13.26 15.11 -15.47
C VAL A 94 13.03 13.70 -16.02
N ALA A 95 12.96 13.54 -17.34
CA ALA A 95 12.80 12.24 -17.99
C ALA A 95 14.14 11.48 -18.19
N TYR A 96 15.27 12.13 -17.90
CA TYR A 96 16.58 11.51 -18.04
C TYR A 96 16.79 10.41 -16.99
N GLY A 97 17.15 9.21 -17.43
CA GLY A 97 17.44 8.08 -16.53
C GLY A 97 18.61 8.37 -15.60
N ARG A 98 18.36 8.37 -14.29
CA ARG A 98 19.35 8.60 -13.23
C ARG A 98 19.75 7.32 -12.51
N SER A 99 18.82 6.38 -12.41
CA SER A 99 19.06 5.06 -11.83
C SER A 99 18.47 3.98 -12.70
N VAL A 100 19.02 2.77 -12.59
CA VAL A 100 18.42 1.57 -13.17
C VAL A 100 17.42 1.04 -12.15
N SER A 101 16.13 1.10 -12.49
CA SER A 101 15.05 0.55 -11.66
C SER A 101 14.90 -0.96 -11.94
N HIS A 102 14.95 -1.35 -13.21
CA HIS A 102 14.90 -2.76 -13.63
C HIS A 102 16.00 -3.02 -14.66
N GLY A 103 17.08 -3.68 -14.24
CA GLY A 103 18.26 -3.94 -15.09
C GLY A 103 18.04 -5.03 -16.14
N LYS A 104 17.00 -5.84 -15.98
CA LYS A 104 16.58 -6.87 -16.93
C LYS A 104 15.12 -6.61 -17.32
N PRO A 105 14.77 -6.66 -18.62
CA PRO A 105 13.39 -6.54 -19.03
C PRO A 105 12.59 -7.76 -18.54
N GLU A 106 11.36 -7.49 -18.12
CA GLU A 106 10.42 -8.51 -17.67
C GLU A 106 9.91 -9.37 -18.85
N PHE A 107 9.74 -8.74 -20.01
CA PHE A 107 9.29 -9.37 -21.25
C PHE A 107 10.24 -9.03 -22.40
N PRO A 108 10.41 -9.91 -23.41
CA PRO A 108 11.31 -9.67 -24.55
C PRO A 108 11.03 -8.40 -25.34
N GLU A 109 9.78 -7.95 -25.32
CA GLU A 109 9.33 -6.75 -26.04
C GLU A 109 9.61 -5.45 -25.26
N LEU A 110 10.14 -5.55 -24.04
CA LEU A 110 10.51 -4.41 -23.21
C LEU A 110 12.05 -4.26 -23.15
N SER A 111 12.52 -3.03 -22.96
CA SER A 111 13.89 -2.77 -22.52
C SER A 111 14.02 -2.80 -20.98
N PRO A 112 15.24 -2.82 -20.44
CA PRO A 112 15.48 -2.39 -19.06
C PRO A 112 14.83 -1.03 -18.77
N LYS A 113 14.36 -0.84 -17.53
CA LYS A 113 13.72 0.41 -17.08
C LYS A 113 14.68 1.25 -16.27
N VAL A 114 14.82 2.52 -16.65
CA VAL A 114 15.52 3.54 -15.86
C VAL A 114 14.50 4.46 -15.19
N TYR A 115 14.92 5.14 -14.13
CA TYR A 115 14.09 6.11 -13.42
C TYR A 115 14.76 7.48 -13.39
N GLY A 116 14.00 8.52 -13.74
CA GLY A 116 14.39 9.92 -13.68
C GLY A 116 13.85 10.63 -12.44
N ALA A 117 13.50 11.91 -12.58
CA ALA A 117 12.88 12.68 -11.51
C ALA A 117 11.36 12.45 -11.48
N GLY A 118 10.94 11.27 -11.01
CA GLY A 118 9.52 10.92 -10.87
C GLY A 118 8.88 10.28 -12.10
N GLN A 119 9.69 9.69 -13.00
CA GLN A 119 9.21 9.04 -14.23
C GLN A 119 10.10 7.85 -14.56
N TRP A 120 9.49 6.74 -14.98
CA TRP A 120 10.20 5.65 -15.64
C TRP A 120 10.42 5.99 -17.12
N ARG A 121 11.54 5.51 -17.67
CA ARG A 121 11.80 5.49 -19.12
C ARG A 121 12.33 4.13 -19.55
N TYR A 122 11.80 3.62 -20.65
CA TYR A 122 12.17 2.35 -21.27
C TYR A 122 11.60 2.30 -22.69
N SER A 123 11.83 1.21 -23.44
CA SER A 123 11.17 0.99 -24.72
C SER A 123 10.24 -0.21 -24.71
N TYR A 124 9.18 -0.12 -25.52
CA TYR A 124 8.24 -1.20 -25.82
C TYR A 124 8.19 -1.41 -27.32
N GLN A 125 8.51 -2.62 -27.80
CA GLN A 125 8.65 -2.95 -29.22
C GLN A 125 9.50 -1.92 -30.01
N SER A 126 10.57 -1.42 -29.39
CA SER A 126 11.48 -0.37 -29.92
C SER A 126 10.96 1.07 -29.90
N HIS A 127 9.80 1.34 -29.31
CA HIS A 127 9.29 2.70 -29.11
C HIS A 127 9.61 3.21 -27.71
N ASP A 128 10.20 4.41 -27.61
CA ASP A 128 10.52 5.04 -26.33
C ASP A 128 9.24 5.38 -25.55
N ILE A 129 9.20 5.03 -24.27
CA ILE A 129 8.11 5.30 -23.34
C ILE A 129 8.67 6.06 -22.15
N ILE A 130 8.02 7.16 -21.81
CA ILE A 130 8.18 7.85 -20.53
C ILE A 130 6.86 7.80 -19.79
N GLU A 131 6.84 7.27 -18.58
CA GLU A 131 5.58 7.05 -17.86
C GLU A 131 5.71 7.15 -16.34
N HIS A 132 4.56 7.25 -15.69
CA HIS A 132 4.43 7.03 -14.26
C HIS A 132 3.04 6.49 -13.93
N GLY A 133 2.99 5.55 -12.99
CA GLY A 133 1.76 4.99 -12.46
C GLY A 133 1.24 5.77 -11.24
N GLY A 134 0.11 5.34 -10.70
CA GLY A 134 -0.42 5.87 -9.44
C GLY A 134 -1.23 4.79 -8.72
N ASN A 135 -1.02 4.71 -7.42
CA ASN A 135 -1.65 3.72 -6.55
C ASN A 135 -2.11 4.41 -5.27
N ASN A 136 -3.35 4.89 -5.28
CA ASN A 136 -4.02 5.39 -4.09
C ASN A 136 -5.12 4.40 -3.68
N PRO A 137 -5.51 4.33 -2.40
CA PRO A 137 -6.63 3.50 -1.96
C PRO A 137 -7.89 3.76 -2.83
N GLY A 138 -8.33 2.72 -3.54
CA GLY A 138 -9.48 2.78 -4.46
C GLY A 138 -9.21 3.34 -5.86
N TYR A 139 -7.98 3.70 -6.21
CA TYR A 139 -7.65 4.24 -7.55
C TYR A 139 -6.34 3.70 -8.10
N LYS A 140 -6.32 3.44 -9.41
CA LYS A 140 -5.13 3.08 -10.18
C LYS A 140 -5.05 3.98 -11.40
N THR A 141 -3.88 4.53 -11.67
CA THR A 141 -3.68 5.43 -12.82
C THR A 141 -2.40 5.09 -13.55
N GLN A 142 -2.39 5.31 -14.85
CA GLN A 142 -1.20 5.25 -15.67
C GLN A 142 -1.20 6.43 -16.64
N VAL A 143 -0.07 7.13 -16.72
CA VAL A 143 0.17 8.16 -17.75
C VAL A 143 1.46 7.82 -18.47
N ALA A 144 1.34 7.46 -19.74
CA ALA A 144 2.46 7.11 -20.61
C ALA A 144 2.51 8.02 -21.83
N ARG A 145 3.71 8.46 -22.21
CA ARG A 145 3.96 9.20 -23.45
C ARG A 145 5.04 8.52 -24.26
N PHE A 146 4.83 8.49 -25.57
CA PHE A 146 5.73 8.02 -26.60
C PHE A 146 6.22 9.25 -27.35
N PRO A 147 7.33 9.88 -26.89
CA PRO A 147 7.72 11.20 -27.38
C PRO A 147 8.05 11.21 -28.87
N ASP A 148 8.69 10.14 -29.37
CA ASP A 148 9.08 10.02 -30.79
C ASP A 148 7.89 9.75 -31.72
N ASP A 149 6.77 9.27 -31.16
CA ASP A 149 5.55 8.93 -31.91
C ASP A 149 4.45 10.00 -31.77
N ASN A 150 4.69 11.06 -30.98
CA ASN A 150 3.69 12.07 -30.63
C ASN A 150 2.37 11.46 -30.10
N LEU A 151 2.50 10.39 -29.32
CA LEU A 151 1.38 9.64 -28.73
C LEU A 151 1.43 9.71 -27.21
N ALA A 152 0.28 9.79 -26.57
CA ALA A 152 0.14 9.58 -25.13
C ALA A 152 -1.10 8.74 -24.84
N VAL A 153 -0.99 7.90 -23.82
CA VAL A 153 -2.08 7.05 -23.34
C VAL A 153 -2.24 7.29 -21.84
N ILE A 154 -3.48 7.61 -21.43
CA ILE A 154 -3.86 7.82 -20.04
C ILE A 154 -4.96 6.81 -19.72
N THR A 155 -4.73 5.96 -18.72
CA THR A 155 -5.71 5.00 -18.23
C THR A 155 -5.94 5.21 -16.74
N LEU A 156 -7.21 5.32 -16.35
CA LEU A 156 -7.63 5.59 -14.97
C LEU A 156 -8.66 4.53 -14.57
N SER A 157 -8.48 3.94 -13.40
CA SER A 157 -9.42 2.99 -12.80
C SER A 157 -9.71 3.42 -11.37
N ASN A 158 -10.97 3.29 -10.98
CA ASN A 158 -11.42 3.47 -9.60
C ASN A 158 -11.63 2.13 -8.88
N ASP A 159 -10.95 1.07 -9.34
CA ASP A 159 -10.84 -0.22 -8.65
C ASP A 159 -9.43 -0.38 -8.09
N ALA A 160 -9.33 -0.74 -6.81
CA ALA A 160 -8.06 -1.02 -6.15
C ALA A 160 -7.25 -2.15 -6.81
N ASN A 161 -7.89 -3.09 -7.52
CA ASN A 161 -7.22 -4.15 -8.27
C ASN A 161 -7.05 -3.81 -9.75
N GLY A 162 -7.40 -2.58 -10.16
CA GLY A 162 -7.37 -2.13 -11.55
C GLY A 162 -5.97 -1.92 -12.15
N GLY A 163 -4.88 -2.27 -11.47
CA GLY A 163 -3.51 -1.95 -11.91
C GLY A 163 -3.09 -2.68 -13.19
N PHE A 164 -3.34 -3.98 -13.25
CA PHE A 164 -2.98 -4.77 -14.43
C PHE A 164 -3.84 -4.46 -15.66
N ILE A 165 -5.15 -4.23 -15.46
CA ILE A 165 -6.05 -3.94 -16.58
C ILE A 165 -5.71 -2.60 -17.24
N ILE A 166 -5.35 -1.56 -16.47
CA ILE A 166 -4.97 -0.27 -17.06
C ILE A 166 -3.66 -0.34 -17.84
N GLU A 167 -2.74 -1.22 -17.44
CA GLU A 167 -1.48 -1.50 -18.16
C GLU A 167 -1.74 -2.30 -19.45
N ALA A 168 -2.59 -3.34 -19.40
CA ALA A 168 -2.99 -4.09 -20.58
C ALA A 168 -3.64 -3.20 -21.64
N VAL A 169 -4.57 -2.33 -21.21
CA VAL A 169 -5.25 -1.35 -22.07
C VAL A 169 -4.24 -0.39 -22.70
N LYS A 170 -3.26 0.11 -21.93
CA LYS A 170 -2.20 0.99 -22.45
C LYS A 170 -1.46 0.32 -23.61
N PHE A 171 -0.95 -0.89 -23.42
CA PHE A 171 -0.20 -1.58 -24.46
C PHE A 171 -1.08 -1.97 -25.65
N ARG A 172 -2.33 -2.37 -25.43
CA ARG A 172 -3.25 -2.70 -26.53
C ARG A 172 -3.58 -1.48 -27.41
N ILE A 173 -3.70 -0.29 -26.81
CA ILE A 173 -3.87 0.97 -27.54
C ILE A 173 -2.59 1.31 -28.31
N ALA A 174 -1.41 1.17 -27.69
CA ALA A 174 -0.14 1.42 -28.35
C ALA A 174 0.08 0.49 -29.56
N ASP A 175 -0.21 -0.80 -29.41
CA ASP A 175 -0.10 -1.79 -30.49
C ASP A 175 -0.94 -1.38 -31.70
N GLU A 176 -2.18 -0.96 -31.47
CA GLU A 176 -3.11 -0.55 -32.54
C GLU A 176 -2.68 0.74 -33.23
N LEU A 177 -2.35 1.78 -32.46
CA LEU A 177 -2.05 3.11 -33.00
C LEU A 177 -0.68 3.18 -33.69
N LEU A 178 0.28 2.38 -33.24
CA LEU A 178 1.63 2.33 -33.81
C LEU A 178 1.81 1.19 -34.83
N GLY A 179 0.77 0.38 -35.06
CA GLY A 179 0.81 -0.74 -36.01
C GLY A 179 1.78 -1.86 -35.60
N LEU A 180 1.91 -2.10 -34.29
CA LEU A 180 2.82 -3.09 -33.73
C LEU A 180 2.20 -4.48 -33.77
N LYS A 181 3.02 -5.48 -33.43
CA LYS A 181 2.51 -6.83 -33.21
C LYS A 181 1.64 -6.82 -31.95
N GLU A 182 0.37 -7.17 -32.09
CA GLU A 182 -0.53 -7.34 -30.94
C GLU A 182 -0.04 -8.46 -30.02
N LEU A 183 0.09 -8.14 -28.74
CA LEU A 183 0.43 -9.09 -27.68
C LEU A 183 -0.74 -9.24 -26.72
N ASP A 184 -1.01 -10.47 -26.28
CA ASP A 184 -2.04 -10.74 -25.27
C ASP A 184 -1.54 -10.37 -23.86
N TRP A 185 -1.59 -9.08 -23.55
CA TRP A 185 -1.24 -8.56 -22.23
C TRP A 185 -2.26 -8.95 -21.15
N ASN A 186 -3.52 -9.22 -21.54
CA ASN A 186 -4.54 -9.63 -20.59
C ASN A 186 -4.20 -11.00 -20.00
N ASP A 187 -3.93 -12.00 -20.85
CA ASP A 187 -3.52 -13.34 -20.40
C ASP A 187 -2.21 -13.30 -19.60
N ARG A 188 -1.22 -12.50 -20.04
CA ARG A 188 0.05 -12.34 -19.31
C ARG A 188 -0.16 -11.80 -17.89
N TYR A 189 -0.95 -10.75 -17.73
CA TYR A 189 -1.18 -10.16 -16.41
C TYR A 189 -2.13 -10.99 -15.54
N GLU A 190 -3.11 -11.67 -16.13
CA GLU A 190 -3.94 -12.63 -15.40
C GLU A 190 -3.09 -13.77 -14.83
N LYS A 191 -2.15 -14.30 -15.63
CA LYS A 191 -1.18 -15.29 -15.15
C LYS A 191 -0.31 -14.75 -14.03
N GLN A 192 0.23 -13.54 -14.16
CA GLN A 192 1.03 -12.91 -13.10
C GLN A 192 0.23 -12.70 -11.81
N TRP A 193 -1.03 -12.28 -11.92
CA TRP A 193 -1.93 -12.14 -10.78
C TRP A 193 -2.15 -13.49 -10.10
N ASN A 194 -2.47 -14.54 -10.85
CA ASN A 194 -2.66 -15.88 -10.30
C ASN A 194 -1.38 -16.42 -9.63
N GLU A 195 -0.21 -16.23 -10.23
CA GLU A 195 1.06 -16.60 -9.62
C GLU A 195 1.35 -15.83 -8.31
N TYR A 196 0.93 -14.56 -8.24
CA TYR A 196 1.02 -13.77 -7.01
C TYR A 196 0.11 -14.33 -5.91
N ILE A 197 -1.15 -14.67 -6.25
CA ILE A 197 -2.10 -15.27 -5.32
C ILE A 197 -1.60 -16.63 -4.83
N ASP A 198 -1.11 -17.49 -5.73
CA ASP A 198 -0.55 -18.80 -5.38
C ASP A 198 0.62 -18.67 -4.40
N LYS A 199 1.54 -17.73 -4.65
CA LYS A 199 2.65 -17.45 -3.72
C LYS A 199 2.16 -16.94 -2.37
N ALA A 200 1.17 -16.05 -2.37
CA ALA A 200 0.59 -15.49 -1.15
C ALA A 200 -0.12 -16.57 -0.30
N GLN A 201 -0.62 -17.64 -0.91
CA GLN A 201 -1.26 -18.77 -0.21
C GLN A 201 -0.29 -19.85 0.25
N GLN A 202 0.95 -19.83 -0.23
CA GLN A 202 2.01 -20.78 0.16
C GLN A 202 2.72 -20.42 1.48
N LEU A 203 2.17 -19.49 2.27
CA LEU A 203 2.72 -19.13 3.57
C LEU A 203 2.81 -20.35 4.51
N ALA A 204 3.91 -20.43 5.26
CA ALA A 204 4.13 -21.54 6.18
C ALA A 204 3.01 -21.59 7.24
N PRO A 205 2.31 -22.73 7.38
CA PRO A 205 1.28 -22.85 8.40
C PRO A 205 1.90 -22.80 9.79
N ARG A 206 1.13 -22.29 10.75
CA ARG A 206 1.50 -22.36 12.17
C ARG A 206 1.71 -23.83 12.57
N PRO A 207 2.80 -24.17 13.29
CA PRO A 207 3.00 -25.53 13.79
C PRO A 207 1.81 -26.00 14.64
N SER A 208 1.46 -27.28 14.55
CA SER A 208 0.37 -27.87 15.33
C SER A 208 0.63 -27.86 16.84
N LEU A 209 1.90 -27.90 17.24
CA LEU A 209 2.37 -27.77 18.62
C LEU A 209 3.36 -26.58 18.70
N PRO A 210 2.85 -25.34 18.79
CA PRO A 210 3.70 -24.16 18.86
C PRO A 210 4.37 -24.08 20.23
N ASN A 211 5.65 -23.68 20.26
CA ASN A 211 6.35 -23.46 21.52
C ASN A 211 5.82 -22.18 22.19
N PRO A 212 5.67 -22.13 23.51
CA PRO A 212 5.37 -20.88 24.19
C PRO A 212 6.54 -19.88 24.05
N PRO A 213 6.27 -18.56 24.11
CA PRO A 213 7.33 -17.57 24.24
C PRO A 213 8.11 -17.74 25.54
N THR A 214 9.32 -17.17 25.58
CA THR A 214 10.21 -17.23 26.75
C THR A 214 9.60 -16.56 27.99
N LEU A 215 8.85 -15.48 27.78
CA LEU A 215 8.11 -14.78 28.83
C LEU A 215 6.59 -14.93 28.62
N PRO A 216 5.76 -14.83 29.68
CA PRO A 216 4.30 -14.93 29.55
C PRO A 216 3.74 -13.85 28.62
N PHE A 217 2.72 -14.19 27.82
CA PHE A 217 2.01 -13.24 26.94
C PHE A 217 1.53 -11.96 27.65
N ALA A 218 1.21 -12.05 28.95
CA ALA A 218 0.85 -10.90 29.76
C ALA A 218 1.97 -9.85 29.79
N ALA A 219 3.24 -10.27 29.87
CA ALA A 219 4.37 -9.33 29.91
C ALA A 219 4.49 -8.50 28.61
N LEU A 220 4.15 -9.09 27.44
CA LEU A 220 4.08 -8.35 26.18
C LEU A 220 2.95 -7.30 26.18
N ALA A 221 1.76 -7.66 26.72
CA ALA A 221 0.63 -6.74 26.84
C ALA A 221 0.82 -5.64 27.89
N GLU A 222 1.70 -5.86 28.88
CA GLU A 222 1.99 -4.89 29.93
C GLU A 222 3.08 -3.88 29.55
N ALA A 223 3.87 -4.20 28.52
CA ALA A 223 4.97 -3.38 28.05
C ALA A 223 4.53 -2.29 27.05
N THR A 224 5.37 -1.25 26.94
CA THR A 224 5.29 -0.25 25.88
C THR A 224 6.56 -0.35 25.05
N TYR A 225 6.43 -0.34 23.73
CA TYR A 225 7.56 -0.37 22.80
C TYR A 225 7.61 0.92 22.01
N THR A 226 8.79 1.46 21.73
CA THR A 226 8.96 2.75 21.07
C THR A 226 9.97 2.72 19.95
N HIS A 227 9.72 3.52 18.93
CA HIS A 227 10.67 3.83 17.87
C HIS A 227 10.62 5.34 17.60
N PRO A 228 11.76 6.03 17.42
CA PRO A 228 11.79 7.49 17.22
C PRO A 228 10.90 7.99 16.08
N THR A 229 10.91 7.29 14.94
CA THR A 229 10.08 7.62 13.75
C THR A 229 8.69 7.00 13.77
N TYR A 230 8.57 5.73 14.16
CA TYR A 230 7.31 4.99 14.07
C TYR A 230 6.46 5.08 15.34
N GLY A 231 6.90 5.83 16.35
CA GLY A 231 6.14 6.09 17.57
C GLY A 231 6.04 4.88 18.50
N ILE A 232 4.95 4.86 19.25
CA ILE A 232 4.72 3.90 20.34
C ILE A 232 3.81 2.77 19.88
N LEU A 233 4.12 1.55 20.33
CA LEU A 233 3.29 0.35 20.24
C LEU A 233 2.91 -0.11 21.65
N GLN A 234 1.61 -0.28 21.89
CA GLN A 234 1.04 -0.79 23.14
C GLN A 234 0.11 -1.96 22.82
N PRO A 235 0.58 -3.21 22.97
CA PRO A 235 -0.22 -4.39 22.64
C PRO A 235 -1.41 -4.58 23.58
N CYS A 236 -2.62 -4.61 23.03
CA CYS A 236 -3.82 -4.99 23.76
C CYS A 236 -4.15 -6.46 23.51
N ALA A 237 -4.02 -7.30 24.55
CA ALA A 237 -4.35 -8.72 24.46
C ALA A 237 -5.83 -8.94 24.16
N VAL A 238 -6.12 -9.77 23.16
CA VAL A 238 -7.48 -10.15 22.77
C VAL A 238 -7.98 -11.32 23.63
N PRO A 239 -9.28 -11.38 23.97
CA PRO A 239 -9.87 -12.54 24.64
C PRO A 239 -9.69 -13.85 23.87
N GLU A 240 -9.67 -14.97 24.60
CA GLU A 240 -9.57 -16.32 24.02
C GLU A 240 -10.81 -16.74 23.22
N THR A 241 -11.97 -16.09 23.42
CA THR A 241 -13.19 -16.31 22.65
C THR A 241 -13.98 -15.00 22.57
N ILE A 242 -14.83 -14.85 21.56
CA ILE A 242 -15.73 -13.68 21.42
C ILE A 242 -16.60 -13.47 22.67
N ASP A 243 -17.08 -14.57 23.27
CA ASP A 243 -17.99 -14.52 24.43
C ASP A 243 -17.29 -14.34 25.79
N LYS A 244 -15.96 -14.37 25.83
CA LYS A 244 -15.21 -14.19 27.08
C LYS A 244 -15.05 -12.70 27.38
N PRO A 245 -15.23 -12.28 28.64
CA PRO A 245 -15.02 -10.88 29.00
C PRO A 245 -13.56 -10.47 28.74
N LEU A 246 -13.39 -9.24 28.28
CA LEU A 246 -12.09 -8.60 28.06
C LEU A 246 -11.19 -8.75 29.29
N PRO A 247 -9.87 -9.00 29.12
CA PRO A 247 -8.96 -9.13 30.25
C PRO A 247 -9.09 -7.92 31.18
N SER A 248 -9.48 -8.14 32.44
CA SER A 248 -9.72 -7.03 33.38
C SER A 248 -8.43 -6.35 33.84
N ARG A 249 -7.28 -6.97 33.55
CA ARG A 249 -5.92 -6.49 33.83
C ARG A 249 -5.19 -6.28 32.51
N SER A 250 -5.53 -5.21 31.79
CA SER A 250 -4.58 -4.61 30.86
C SER A 250 -3.78 -3.56 31.62
N ALA A 251 -2.45 -3.52 31.48
CA ALA A 251 -1.65 -2.43 32.04
C ALA A 251 -2.02 -1.08 31.42
N HIS A 252 -2.47 -1.10 30.16
CA HIS A 252 -2.85 0.09 29.42
C HIS A 252 -4.34 0.37 29.62
N LYS A 253 -4.65 1.45 30.34
CA LYS A 253 -6.02 1.84 30.70
C LYS A 253 -6.96 1.93 29.49
N GLU A 254 -6.41 2.25 28.32
CA GLU A 254 -7.15 2.47 27.08
C GLU A 254 -7.52 1.17 26.36
N CYS A 255 -6.82 0.05 26.62
CA CYS A 255 -7.06 -1.20 25.90
C CYS A 255 -8.48 -1.73 26.05
N LYS A 256 -9.10 -1.55 27.23
CA LYS A 256 -10.48 -2.02 27.47
C LYS A 256 -11.49 -1.31 26.56
N GLU A 257 -11.34 -0.02 26.36
CA GLU A 257 -12.24 0.74 25.49
C GLU A 257 -11.86 0.56 24.01
N HIS A 258 -10.56 0.47 23.73
CA HIS A 258 -10.07 0.19 22.39
C HIS A 258 -10.57 -1.14 21.84
N LEU A 259 -10.50 -2.21 22.63
CA LEU A 259 -10.97 -3.53 22.23
C LEU A 259 -12.48 -3.58 21.98
N LYS A 260 -13.27 -2.64 22.53
CA LYS A 260 -14.71 -2.51 22.25
C LYS A 260 -15.03 -1.65 21.04
N SER A 261 -14.03 -0.96 20.47
CA SER A 261 -14.26 -0.09 19.32
C SER A 261 -14.78 -0.88 18.11
N TRP A 262 -15.57 -0.19 17.27
CA TRP A 262 -16.17 -0.79 16.06
C TRP A 262 -15.15 -1.54 15.20
N THR A 263 -14.07 -0.86 14.80
CA THR A 263 -13.02 -1.45 13.96
C THR A 263 -12.39 -2.67 14.62
N VAL A 264 -12.08 -2.62 15.92
CA VAL A 264 -11.45 -3.76 16.60
C VAL A 264 -12.40 -4.95 16.73
N GLN A 265 -13.70 -4.71 16.95
CA GLN A 265 -14.70 -5.78 16.91
C GLN A 265 -14.75 -6.45 15.52
N ARG A 266 -14.68 -5.67 14.43
CA ARG A 266 -14.57 -6.23 13.07
C ARG A 266 -13.28 -7.04 12.91
N ILE A 267 -12.12 -6.55 13.37
CA ILE A 267 -10.85 -7.30 13.32
C ILE A 267 -10.98 -8.62 14.09
N ILE A 268 -11.59 -8.62 15.27
CA ILE A 268 -11.75 -9.82 16.11
C ILE A 268 -12.54 -10.94 15.38
N THR A 269 -13.51 -10.60 14.54
CA THR A 269 -14.25 -11.60 13.73
C THR A 269 -13.36 -12.39 12.75
N THR A 270 -12.16 -11.87 12.45
CA THR A 270 -11.21 -12.51 11.52
C THR A 270 -10.20 -13.42 12.20
N LEU A 271 -10.15 -13.40 13.54
CA LEU A 271 -9.13 -14.08 14.31
C LEU A 271 -9.33 -15.59 14.33
N ASP A 272 -8.20 -16.30 14.30
CA ASP A 272 -8.14 -17.68 14.75
C ASP A 272 -7.82 -17.69 16.25
N PHE A 273 -8.82 -18.03 17.06
CA PHE A 273 -8.69 -18.10 18.52
C PHE A 273 -7.80 -19.25 19.01
N SER A 274 -7.31 -20.13 18.12
CA SER A 274 -6.28 -21.11 18.46
C SER A 274 -4.91 -20.46 18.79
N ALA A 275 -4.72 -19.19 18.44
CA ALA A 275 -3.47 -18.46 18.62
C ALA A 275 -3.69 -17.17 19.45
N PRO A 276 -2.94 -16.98 20.56
CA PRO A 276 -2.94 -15.71 21.29
C PRO A 276 -2.66 -14.53 20.35
N SER A 277 -3.50 -13.51 20.42
CA SER A 277 -3.43 -12.35 19.53
C SER A 277 -3.51 -11.03 20.30
N PHE A 278 -2.90 -10.01 19.72
CA PHE A 278 -2.85 -8.65 20.24
C PHE A 278 -3.26 -7.68 19.15
N ILE A 279 -4.02 -6.65 19.51
CA ILE A 279 -4.33 -5.52 18.63
C ILE A 279 -3.63 -4.29 19.18
N ILE A 280 -2.89 -3.60 18.32
CA ILE A 280 -2.15 -2.39 18.66
C ILE A 280 -2.76 -1.23 17.86
N PRO A 281 -3.30 -0.18 18.50
CA PRO A 281 -3.67 1.04 17.79
C PRO A 281 -2.41 1.71 17.23
N TRP A 282 -2.41 2.00 15.92
CA TRP A 282 -1.27 2.61 15.24
C TRP A 282 -1.73 3.51 14.08
N LYS A 283 -2.13 4.75 14.43
CA LYS A 283 -2.72 5.71 13.49
C LYS A 283 -1.66 6.38 12.60
N ARG A 284 -1.56 5.95 11.34
CA ARG A 284 -0.71 6.48 10.26
C ARG A 284 -1.57 6.71 9.01
N THR A 285 -1.00 7.29 7.95
CA THR A 285 -1.74 7.55 6.71
C THR A 285 -2.37 6.28 6.10
N PHE A 286 -1.62 5.18 6.10
CA PHE A 286 -2.05 3.90 5.51
C PHE A 286 -2.18 2.77 6.54
N ALA A 287 -2.21 3.10 7.83
CA ALA A 287 -2.39 2.12 8.89
C ALA A 287 -3.21 2.70 10.03
N THR A 288 -4.02 1.87 10.67
CA THR A 288 -4.81 2.23 11.85
C THR A 288 -4.53 1.30 13.01
N HIS A 289 -4.24 0.03 12.71
CA HIS A 289 -3.99 -1.01 13.69
C HIS A 289 -2.90 -1.95 13.20
N ILE A 290 -2.20 -2.59 14.14
CA ILE A 290 -1.41 -3.78 13.89
C ILE A 290 -2.08 -4.93 14.63
N ARG A 291 -2.28 -6.05 13.96
CA ARG A 291 -2.63 -7.33 14.60
C ARG A 291 -1.36 -8.16 14.73
N LEU A 292 -1.01 -8.57 15.94
CA LEU A 292 -0.01 -9.61 16.18
C LEU A 292 -0.72 -10.91 16.54
N THR A 293 -0.38 -12.00 15.84
CA THR A 293 -0.89 -13.35 16.15
C THR A 293 0.29 -14.26 16.41
N HIS A 294 0.30 -14.96 17.55
CA HIS A 294 1.39 -15.84 17.96
C HIS A 294 1.60 -16.95 16.93
N PHE A 295 2.83 -17.08 16.44
CA PHE A 295 3.24 -18.15 15.55
C PHE A 295 3.82 -19.31 16.35
N SER A 296 5.05 -19.17 16.85
CA SER A 296 5.72 -20.15 17.71
C SER A 296 6.93 -19.50 18.41
N GLY A 297 7.21 -19.92 19.64
CA GLY A 297 8.25 -19.31 20.48
C GLY A 297 8.00 -17.82 20.65
N ASN A 298 9.03 -17.01 20.41
CA ASN A 298 8.97 -15.55 20.47
C ASN A 298 8.47 -14.89 19.16
N VAL A 299 8.04 -15.66 18.16
CA VAL A 299 7.66 -15.13 16.84
C VAL A 299 6.15 -14.95 16.71
N PHE A 300 5.77 -13.83 16.10
CA PHE A 300 4.40 -13.41 15.81
C PHE A 300 4.26 -13.04 14.34
N ASN A 301 3.13 -13.38 13.75
CA ASN A 301 2.71 -12.82 12.47
C ASN A 301 2.07 -11.45 12.72
N ALA A 302 2.59 -10.43 12.07
CA ALA A 302 2.06 -9.08 12.11
C ALA A 302 1.28 -8.76 10.84
N THR A 303 0.08 -8.23 11.00
CA THR A 303 -0.78 -7.75 9.90
C THR A 303 -1.04 -6.26 10.12
N ILE A 304 -0.76 -5.44 9.11
CA ILE A 304 -1.00 -4.00 9.16
C ILE A 304 -2.38 -3.74 8.57
N LEU A 305 -3.23 -3.03 9.32
CA LEU A 305 -4.64 -2.90 9.00
C LEU A 305 -5.02 -1.43 8.89
N TRP A 306 -5.79 -1.09 7.87
CA TRP A 306 -6.35 0.24 7.69
C TRP A 306 -7.87 0.19 7.69
N SER A 307 -8.49 1.14 8.38
CA SER A 307 -9.94 1.33 8.37
C SER A 307 -10.32 2.80 8.34
N ASN A 308 -11.40 3.11 7.64
CA ASN A 308 -11.97 4.46 7.60
C ASN A 308 -13.14 4.66 8.59
N ALA A 309 -13.46 3.70 9.47
CA ALA A 309 -14.62 3.79 10.36
C ALA A 309 -14.62 5.04 11.25
N ASP A 310 -13.47 5.38 11.85
CA ASP A 310 -13.31 6.57 12.69
C ASP A 310 -13.59 7.84 11.87
N VAL A 311 -13.09 7.88 10.64
CA VAL A 311 -13.27 9.02 9.73
C VAL A 311 -14.74 9.15 9.32
N ARG A 312 -15.37 8.04 8.93
CA ARG A 312 -16.80 7.97 8.61
C ARG A 312 -17.66 8.52 9.74
N ALA A 313 -17.43 8.04 10.96
CA ALA A 313 -18.15 8.50 12.15
C ALA A 313 -17.97 10.01 12.40
N ARG A 314 -16.74 10.53 12.31
CA ARG A 314 -16.46 11.97 12.47
C ARG A 314 -17.19 12.85 11.45
N GLU A 315 -17.47 12.30 10.27
CA GLU A 315 -18.10 13.03 9.17
C GLU A 315 -19.60 12.71 9.01
N GLY A 316 -20.18 12.02 9.98
CA GLY A 316 -21.62 11.73 10.01
C GLY A 316 -22.06 10.61 9.08
N PHE A 317 -21.12 9.83 8.51
CA PHE A 317 -21.44 8.60 7.80
C PHE A 317 -21.68 7.46 8.81
N SER A 318 -22.51 6.49 8.41
CA SER A 318 -22.65 5.25 9.16
C SER A 318 -21.31 4.50 9.17
N GLN A 319 -20.95 3.94 10.33
CA GLN A 319 -19.84 2.98 10.41
C GLN A 319 -20.19 1.66 9.73
N ASP A 320 -21.48 1.36 9.56
CA ASP A 320 -21.93 0.31 8.65
C ASP A 320 -21.58 0.71 7.20
N GLY A 321 -20.78 -0.12 6.52
CA GLY A 321 -20.14 0.18 5.24
C GLY A 321 -18.74 0.82 5.36
N ASP A 322 -18.07 0.71 6.50
CA ASP A 322 -16.64 1.03 6.61
C ASP A 322 -15.77 0.01 5.87
N LEU A 323 -14.58 0.45 5.48
CA LEU A 323 -13.53 -0.38 4.91
C LEU A 323 -12.61 -0.88 6.01
N LEU A 324 -12.23 -2.15 5.92
CA LEU A 324 -11.13 -2.73 6.68
C LEU A 324 -10.30 -3.63 5.75
N ILE A 325 -9.06 -3.21 5.49
CA ILE A 325 -8.13 -3.81 4.51
C ILE A 325 -6.77 -4.12 5.14
N GLY A 326 -5.90 -4.83 4.39
CA GLY A 326 -4.52 -5.15 4.76
C GLY A 326 -4.33 -6.54 5.35
N PHE A 327 -5.34 -7.42 5.31
CA PHE A 327 -5.22 -8.80 5.83
C PHE A 327 -4.28 -9.69 5.02
N ASP A 328 -3.97 -9.29 3.81
CA ASP A 328 -3.04 -9.92 2.89
C ASP A 328 -1.58 -9.52 3.12
N GLU A 329 -1.33 -8.45 3.89
CA GLU A 329 0.01 -8.07 4.34
C GLU A 329 0.42 -8.85 5.59
N HIS A 330 1.57 -9.53 5.51
CA HIS A 330 2.12 -10.29 6.62
C HIS A 330 3.60 -9.99 6.80
N PHE A 331 3.96 -9.64 8.02
CA PHE A 331 5.33 -9.41 8.45
C PHE A 331 5.66 -10.34 9.62
N GLU A 332 6.94 -10.62 9.80
CA GLU A 332 7.41 -11.35 10.97
C GLU A 332 7.78 -10.35 12.07
N VAL A 333 7.32 -10.60 13.29
CA VAL A 333 7.74 -9.87 14.49
C VAL A 333 8.31 -10.86 15.49
N GLU A 334 9.58 -10.70 15.82
CA GLU A 334 10.21 -11.41 16.93
C GLU A 334 10.16 -10.52 18.19
N TRP A 335 9.60 -11.07 19.27
CA TRP A 335 9.69 -10.49 20.60
C TRP A 335 11.00 -10.92 21.27
N VAL A 336 12.00 -10.06 21.17
CA VAL A 336 13.33 -10.29 21.73
C VAL A 336 13.30 -9.96 23.22
N ASN A 337 13.61 -10.94 24.06
CA ASN A 337 13.50 -10.85 25.52
C ASN A 337 14.49 -11.78 26.26
N GLY A 338 15.60 -12.13 25.60
CA GLY A 338 16.63 -13.02 26.15
C GLY A 338 17.43 -12.35 27.27
N GLU A 339 18.00 -13.17 28.16
CA GLU A 339 18.85 -12.70 29.25
C GLU A 339 20.13 -12.05 28.67
N GLY A 340 20.36 -10.77 29.00
CA GLY A 340 21.47 -9.98 28.46
C GLY A 340 21.21 -9.29 27.11
N GLU A 341 20.00 -9.43 26.54
CA GLU A 341 19.58 -8.73 25.32
C GLU A 341 18.72 -7.50 25.65
N GLU A 342 18.77 -6.48 24.80
CA GLU A 342 17.82 -5.35 24.86
C GLU A 342 16.43 -5.87 24.49
N GLU A 343 15.44 -5.76 25.38
CA GLU A 343 14.09 -6.22 25.09
C GLU A 343 13.42 -5.32 24.05
N GLY A 344 12.76 -5.92 23.05
CA GLY A 344 12.07 -5.17 22.01
C GLY A 344 11.32 -6.03 21.00
N LEU A 345 10.75 -5.36 20.00
CA LEU A 345 10.08 -5.98 18.87
C LEU A 345 10.92 -5.77 17.61
N ALA A 346 11.42 -6.86 17.05
CA ALA A 346 12.14 -6.87 15.79
C ALA A 346 11.16 -7.18 14.65
N PHE A 347 10.81 -6.16 13.86
CA PHE A 347 10.06 -6.34 12.62
C PHE A 347 11.00 -6.79 11.50
N LYS A 348 10.57 -7.80 10.76
CA LYS A 348 11.34 -8.50 9.73
C LYS A 348 10.43 -8.93 8.58
N GLY A 349 11.06 -9.48 7.53
CA GLY A 349 10.34 -10.10 6.43
C GLY A 349 9.84 -9.11 5.39
N GLY A 350 10.58 -8.02 5.15
CA GLY A 350 10.26 -7.05 4.11
C GLY A 350 9.44 -5.84 4.57
N PHE A 351 9.40 -5.57 5.88
CA PHE A 351 8.72 -4.42 6.47
C PHE A 351 9.19 -3.08 5.89
N TRP A 352 10.49 -2.96 5.56
CA TRP A 352 11.06 -1.78 4.91
C TRP A 352 10.93 -1.74 3.37
N GLY A 353 10.21 -2.69 2.75
CA GLY A 353 10.00 -2.69 1.29
C GLY A 353 11.28 -2.92 0.49
N LYS A 354 12.01 -3.98 0.83
CA LYS A 354 13.29 -4.33 0.20
C LYS A 354 13.17 -4.47 -1.33
N GLU A 355 13.87 -3.61 -2.07
CA GLU A 355 13.94 -3.64 -3.55
C GLU A 355 15.37 -3.84 -4.06
N GLY A 356 15.51 -4.49 -5.21
CA GLY A 356 16.78 -4.68 -5.93
C GLY A 356 17.51 -6.00 -5.66
N LEU A 357 18.26 -6.49 -6.66
CA LEU A 357 18.87 -7.83 -6.66
C LEU A 357 19.92 -8.04 -5.55
N ASP A 358 20.66 -6.99 -5.19
CA ASP A 358 21.75 -7.08 -4.21
C ASP A 358 21.33 -6.70 -2.79
N SER A 359 20.07 -6.31 -2.61
CA SER A 359 19.54 -5.98 -1.29
C SER A 359 19.58 -7.22 -0.39
N ARG A 360 19.94 -7.03 0.89
CA ARG A 360 19.99 -8.11 1.89
C ARG A 360 19.17 -7.71 3.11
N SER A 361 18.41 -8.65 3.65
CA SER A 361 17.76 -8.41 4.93
C SER A 361 18.84 -8.36 6.03
N PRO A 362 18.61 -7.61 7.12
CA PRO A 362 19.52 -7.59 8.25
C PRO A 362 19.83 -9.01 8.76
N THR A 363 21.07 -9.22 9.16
CA THR A 363 21.55 -10.50 9.71
C THR A 363 21.94 -10.30 11.18
N GLY A 364 22.02 -11.40 11.94
CA GLY A 364 22.37 -11.35 13.36
C GLY A 364 21.24 -11.85 14.25
N LYS A 365 21.24 -11.41 15.51
CA LYS A 365 20.23 -11.76 16.52
C LYS A 365 19.73 -10.51 17.23
N GLY A 366 18.58 -10.62 17.88
CA GLY A 366 17.98 -9.51 18.61
C GLY A 366 17.79 -8.28 17.72
N LYS A 367 18.21 -7.12 18.22
CA LYS A 367 18.14 -5.83 17.51
C LYS A 367 18.82 -5.79 16.15
N GLU A 368 19.95 -6.48 15.98
CA GLU A 368 20.72 -6.47 14.71
C GLU A 368 19.98 -7.19 13.59
N SER A 369 19.09 -8.12 13.94
CA SER A 369 18.28 -8.87 12.97
C SER A 369 17.04 -8.11 12.49
N ALA A 370 16.75 -6.93 13.06
CA ALA A 370 15.54 -6.18 12.79
C ALA A 370 15.70 -5.25 11.58
N GLU A 371 14.70 -5.23 10.69
CA GLU A 371 14.55 -4.16 9.71
C GLU A 371 14.06 -2.88 10.41
N VAL A 372 13.18 -3.04 11.40
CA VAL A 372 12.73 -1.97 12.30
C VAL A 372 12.69 -2.50 13.73
N TRP A 373 13.33 -1.78 14.65
CA TRP A 373 13.44 -2.15 16.06
C TRP A 373 12.62 -1.21 16.96
N PHE A 374 11.61 -1.75 17.64
CA PHE A 374 10.94 -1.02 18.71
C PHE A 374 11.51 -1.48 20.06
N ALA A 375 12.25 -0.60 20.73
CA ALA A 375 12.80 -0.88 22.06
C ALA A 375 11.70 -0.83 23.12
N LYS A 376 11.76 -1.71 24.12
CA LYS A 376 10.90 -1.59 25.30
C LYS A 376 11.26 -0.34 26.09
N LEU A 377 10.23 0.40 26.51
CA LEU A 377 10.34 1.57 27.38
C LEU A 377 10.46 1.22 28.86
#